data_AF-A0A642D9Q0-F1
#
_entry.id   AF-A0A642D9Q0-F1
#
_cell.length_a   1.000
_cell.length_b   1.000
_cell.length_c   1.000
_cell.angle_alpha   90.00
_cell.angle_beta   90.00
_cell.angle_gamma   90.00
#
_symmetry.space_group_name_H-M   'P 1'
#
loop_
_entity.id
_entity.type
_entity.pdbx_description
1 polymer ?
#
loop_
_entity_poly.entity_id
_entity_poly.type
_entity_poly.pdbx_seq_one_letter_code
_entity_poly.pdbx_strand_id
1 'polypeptide(L)'
;MKAFSTVVKKTLKLDVLVLFLILLFVSVRGIFGGELSWLNRAISLFIDGYIVSAFIIVLFKKYFKDKNLADILYFNSMIAAIISFVCLLNPNFNDFVRSNFSSINQDFNFLAFRGYGLSAGLTFDYGMIQGLALSYCLFQKSKKSLLLIPLFLVSILFNARTGIVIPALVLFYLLFIRLKIRYWMLAGILYVAFMFIITTDFFYENLRTFMWLEKGFEEITDSSNSATFDTLDKMVIWPSSIEGWIWGTGEDLFNNRYGRNSDIGYILQLNYGGLLLCFFILSWLLVILFRVKKYANKQYFIVVFFVVFAIVLGNYKGDIFSSNILTRVLLLLYVYSVYGSCIYMKRSLISSTIVHT
;
A
#
# COMPACT_ATOMS: atom_id res chain seq x y z
N MET A 1 11.22 33.05 -11.22
CA MET A 1 10.75 32.74 -9.84
C MET A 1 9.24 32.94 -9.66
N LYS A 2 8.63 34.05 -10.13
CA LYS A 2 7.19 34.32 -9.95
C LYS A 2 6.25 33.31 -10.62
N ALA A 3 6.47 32.94 -11.89
CA ALA A 3 5.63 31.95 -12.59
C ALA A 3 5.65 30.57 -11.91
N PHE A 4 6.82 30.17 -11.42
CA PHE A 4 7.06 28.90 -10.73
C PHE A 4 6.40 28.84 -9.33
N SER A 5 6.51 29.90 -8.53
CA SER A 5 5.74 30.04 -7.28
C SER A 5 4.24 29.98 -7.52
N THR A 6 3.78 30.51 -8.67
CA THR A 6 2.37 30.52 -9.04
C THR A 6 1.88 29.11 -9.42
N VAL A 7 2.68 28.31 -10.13
CA VAL A 7 2.34 26.92 -10.47
C VAL A 7 2.26 26.07 -9.20
N VAL A 8 3.27 26.13 -8.33
CA VAL A 8 3.29 25.38 -7.06
C VAL A 8 2.11 25.75 -6.15
N LYS A 9 1.78 27.05 -6.06
CA LYS A 9 0.61 27.53 -5.31
C LYS A 9 -0.71 27.07 -5.93
N LYS A 10 -0.84 27.11 -7.26
CA LYS A 10 -2.03 26.62 -7.95
C LYS A 10 -2.17 25.10 -7.82
N THR A 11 -1.05 24.37 -7.78
CA THR A 11 -1.08 22.92 -7.59
C THR A 11 -1.54 22.56 -6.17
N LEU A 12 -0.93 23.14 -5.12
CA LEU A 12 -1.36 22.94 -3.73
C LEU A 12 -2.86 23.18 -3.54
N LYS A 13 -3.40 24.23 -4.17
CA LYS A 13 -4.81 24.60 -4.04
C LYS A 13 -5.78 23.51 -4.48
N LEU A 14 -5.50 22.81 -5.59
CA LEU A 14 -6.41 21.74 -6.06
C LEU A 14 -6.35 20.50 -5.16
N ASP A 15 -5.17 20.11 -4.68
CA ASP A 15 -5.04 18.93 -3.81
C ASP A 15 -5.78 19.17 -2.50
N VAL A 16 -5.55 20.36 -1.91
CA VAL A 16 -6.26 20.80 -0.72
C VAL A 16 -7.75 20.90 -0.98
N LEU A 17 -8.18 21.40 -2.15
CA LEU A 17 -9.59 21.47 -2.51
C LEU A 17 -10.23 20.08 -2.57
N VAL A 18 -9.63 19.12 -3.27
CA VAL A 18 -10.21 17.76 -3.39
C VAL A 18 -10.26 17.06 -2.04
N LEU A 19 -9.19 17.12 -1.25
CA LEU A 19 -9.18 16.54 0.10
C LEU A 19 -10.16 17.25 1.03
N PHE A 20 -10.32 18.57 0.90
CA PHE A 20 -11.31 19.33 1.65
C PHE A 20 -12.73 18.97 1.25
N LEU A 21 -13.00 18.71 -0.04
CA LEU A 21 -14.31 18.22 -0.50
C LEU A 21 -14.63 16.83 0.08
N ILE A 22 -13.64 15.92 0.13
CA ILE A 22 -13.79 14.62 0.81
C ILE A 22 -14.12 14.84 2.28
N LEU A 23 -13.34 15.68 2.97
CA LEU A 23 -13.54 15.97 4.39
C LEU A 23 -14.92 16.59 4.66
N LEU A 24 -15.33 17.55 3.85
CA LEU A 24 -16.63 18.22 3.96
C LEU A 24 -17.77 17.22 3.71
N PHE A 25 -17.67 16.42 2.66
CA PHE A 25 -18.67 15.40 2.33
C PHE A 25 -18.84 14.39 3.47
N VAL A 26 -17.72 13.83 3.97
CA VAL A 26 -17.73 12.88 5.08
C VAL A 26 -18.21 13.54 6.37
N SER A 27 -17.90 14.82 6.62
CA SER A 27 -18.41 15.55 7.79
C SER A 27 -19.93 15.67 7.74
N VAL A 28 -20.48 16.08 6.59
CA VAL A 28 -21.93 16.18 6.37
C VAL A 28 -22.57 14.80 6.54
N ARG A 29 -22.01 13.76 5.91
CA ARG A 29 -22.54 12.40 6.01
C ARG A 29 -22.46 11.84 7.42
N GLY A 30 -21.39 12.08 8.16
CA GLY A 30 -21.24 11.64 9.54
C GLY A 30 -22.26 12.30 10.48
N ILE A 31 -22.60 13.58 10.26
CA ILE A 31 -23.64 14.28 11.02
C ILE A 31 -25.02 13.67 10.73
N PHE A 32 -25.35 13.39 9.47
CA PHE A 32 -26.65 12.84 9.09
C PHE A 32 -26.79 11.32 9.29
N GLY A 33 -25.70 10.58 9.23
CA GLY A 33 -25.66 9.11 9.36
C GLY A 33 -25.36 8.62 10.78
N GLY A 34 -24.89 9.49 11.68
CA GLY A 34 -24.65 9.16 13.08
C GLY A 34 -23.30 8.50 13.38
N GLU A 35 -22.46 8.24 12.37
CA GLU A 35 -21.15 7.61 12.55
C GLU A 35 -19.98 8.47 12.07
N LEU A 36 -19.02 8.69 12.98
CA LEU A 36 -17.88 9.60 12.80
C LEU A 36 -16.55 8.88 12.48
N SER A 37 -16.55 7.55 12.35
CA SER A 37 -15.33 6.77 12.10
C SER A 37 -14.63 7.20 10.80
N TRP A 38 -15.39 7.41 9.74
CA TRP A 38 -14.91 7.91 8.46
C TRP A 38 -14.44 9.37 8.51
N LEU A 39 -15.04 10.20 9.38
CA LEU A 39 -14.55 11.55 9.59
C LEU A 39 -13.14 11.53 10.17
N ASN A 40 -12.88 10.68 11.15
CA ASN A 40 -11.53 10.50 11.71
C ASN A 40 -10.53 10.02 10.64
N ARG A 41 -10.96 9.09 9.77
CA ARG A 41 -10.17 8.60 8.63
C ARG A 41 -9.82 9.74 7.66
N ALA A 42 -10.81 10.56 7.27
CA ALA A 42 -10.62 11.69 6.38
C ALA A 42 -9.72 12.78 7.00
N ILE A 43 -9.87 13.06 8.29
CA ILE A 43 -9.00 13.97 9.04
C ILE A 43 -7.57 13.45 9.04
N SER A 44 -7.34 12.16 9.36
CA SER A 44 -6.01 11.57 9.36
C SER A 44 -5.39 11.58 7.95
N LEU A 45 -6.18 11.33 6.90
CA LEU A 45 -5.69 11.41 5.52
C LEU A 45 -5.21 12.83 5.17
N PHE A 46 -5.95 13.84 5.61
CA PHE A 46 -5.62 15.23 5.37
C PHE A 46 -4.41 15.69 6.21
N ILE A 47 -4.42 15.43 7.51
CA ILE A 47 -3.38 15.88 8.45
C ILE A 47 -2.14 14.99 8.33
N ASP A 48 -2.24 13.72 8.73
CA ASP A 48 -1.11 12.78 8.79
C ASP A 48 -0.61 12.40 7.40
N GLY A 49 -1.53 12.26 6.45
CA GLY A 49 -1.18 11.96 5.07
C GLY A 49 -0.58 13.17 4.37
N TYR A 50 -1.37 14.23 4.14
CA TYR A 50 -0.97 15.32 3.26
C TYR A 50 -0.13 16.40 3.95
N ILE A 51 -0.61 16.98 5.05
CA ILE A 51 0.05 18.10 5.73
C ILE A 51 1.41 17.66 6.29
N VAL A 52 1.48 16.54 7.00
CA VAL A 52 2.73 16.03 7.57
C VAL A 52 3.72 15.67 6.46
N SER A 53 3.29 15.05 5.36
CA SER A 53 4.17 14.80 4.21
C SER A 53 4.73 16.10 3.64
N ALA A 54 3.90 17.12 3.43
CA ALA A 54 4.34 18.44 2.98
C ALA A 54 5.35 19.06 3.96
N PHE A 55 5.07 18.97 5.26
CA PHE A 55 5.95 19.46 6.32
C PHE A 55 7.32 18.76 6.29
N ILE A 56 7.37 17.43 6.20
CA ILE A 56 8.61 16.64 6.12
C ILE A 56 9.44 17.09 4.92
N ILE A 57 8.83 17.21 3.73
CA ILE A 57 9.56 17.60 2.51
C ILE A 57 10.12 19.03 2.61
N VAL A 58 9.39 19.95 3.23
CA VAL A 58 9.83 21.34 3.43
C VAL A 58 10.94 21.43 4.48
N LEU A 59 10.78 20.73 5.61
CA LEU A 59 11.73 20.75 6.72
C LEU A 59 13.09 20.14 6.30
N PHE A 60 13.06 18.98 5.65
CA PHE A 60 14.25 18.26 5.22
C PHE A 60 14.70 18.62 3.81
N LYS A 61 14.33 19.81 3.32
CA LYS A 61 14.59 20.20 1.93
C LYS A 61 16.06 20.12 1.51
N LYS A 62 16.97 20.49 2.42
CA LYS A 62 18.41 20.44 2.16
C LYS A 62 18.90 18.99 2.05
N TYR A 63 18.37 18.10 2.89
CA TYR A 63 18.73 16.69 2.90
C TYR A 63 18.26 15.96 1.63
N PHE A 64 17.03 16.25 1.21
CA PHE A 64 16.43 15.69 -0.01
C PHE A 64 17.05 16.20 -1.32
N LYS A 65 17.93 17.21 -1.25
CA LYS A 65 18.73 17.65 -2.40
C LYS A 65 19.78 16.60 -2.78
N ASP A 66 20.36 15.93 -1.77
CA ASP A 66 21.49 15.02 -1.96
C ASP A 66 21.10 13.54 -1.75
N LYS A 67 19.91 13.28 -1.19
CA LYS A 67 19.39 11.93 -0.93
C LYS A 67 18.03 11.72 -1.59
N ASN A 68 17.86 10.57 -2.24
CA ASN A 68 16.60 10.16 -2.83
C ASN A 68 15.68 9.55 -1.76
N LEU A 69 14.43 10.01 -1.71
CA LEU A 69 13.42 9.45 -0.79
C LEU A 69 13.21 7.95 -0.99
N ALA A 70 13.27 7.46 -2.23
CA ALA A 70 13.11 6.04 -2.53
C ALA A 70 14.20 5.18 -1.87
N ASP A 71 15.45 5.66 -1.83
CA ASP A 71 16.57 4.97 -1.17
C ASP A 71 16.39 4.94 0.35
N ILE A 72 15.85 6.02 0.94
CA ILE A 72 15.57 6.09 2.38
C ILE A 72 14.46 5.11 2.76
N LEU A 73 13.36 5.09 1.99
CA LEU A 73 12.26 4.14 2.21
C LEU A 73 12.74 2.70 2.05
N TYR A 74 13.54 2.43 1.01
CA TYR A 74 14.15 1.13 0.78
C TYR A 74 15.03 0.67 1.95
N PHE A 75 15.89 1.55 2.46
CA PHE A 75 16.74 1.25 3.61
C PHE A 75 15.92 0.96 4.88
N ASN A 76 14.86 1.73 5.13
CA ASN A 76 13.95 1.47 6.25
C ASN A 76 13.23 0.12 6.10
N SER A 77 12.76 -0.21 4.89
CA SER A 77 12.15 -1.51 4.61
C SER A 77 13.14 -2.67 4.80
N MET A 78 14.41 -2.49 4.42
CA MET A 78 15.45 -3.48 4.65
C MET A 78 15.64 -3.75 6.15
N ILE A 79 15.76 -2.69 6.97
CA ILE A 79 15.85 -2.84 8.44
C ILE A 79 14.62 -3.59 8.97
N ALA A 80 13.42 -3.19 8.55
CA ALA A 80 12.20 -3.84 8.99
C ALA A 80 12.13 -5.32 8.58
N ALA A 81 12.58 -5.67 7.37
CA ALA A 81 12.64 -7.05 6.90
C ALA A 81 13.66 -7.89 7.70
N ILE A 82 14.79 -7.31 8.09
CA ILE A 82 15.75 -7.94 9.03
C ILE A 82 15.07 -8.22 10.36
N ILE A 83 14.36 -7.25 10.92
CA ILE A 83 13.65 -7.43 12.20
C ILE A 83 12.59 -8.53 12.09
N SER A 84 11.80 -8.54 11.01
CA SER A 84 10.84 -9.61 10.73
C SER A 84 11.51 -10.98 10.66
N PHE A 85 12.68 -11.07 10.02
CA PHE A 85 13.44 -12.31 9.92
C PHE A 85 13.98 -12.78 11.28
N VAL A 86 14.50 -11.86 12.10
CA VAL A 86 14.93 -12.18 13.48
C VAL A 86 13.77 -12.64 14.34
N CYS A 87 12.60 -12.00 14.24
CA CYS A 87 11.39 -12.44 14.94
C CYS A 87 10.96 -13.84 14.48
N LEU A 88 11.11 -14.16 13.20
CA LEU A 88 10.79 -15.49 12.68
C LEU A 88 11.73 -16.56 13.24
N LEU A 89 13.03 -16.28 13.31
CA LEU A 89 14.04 -17.23 13.80
C LEU A 89 14.03 -17.40 15.33
N ASN A 90 13.62 -16.38 16.07
CA ASN A 90 13.63 -16.39 17.54
C ASN A 90 12.22 -16.10 18.10
N PRO A 91 11.46 -17.16 18.43
CA PRO A 91 10.12 -17.03 19.00
C PRO A 91 10.08 -16.19 20.29
N ASN A 92 11.07 -16.31 21.18
CA ASN A 92 11.12 -15.52 22.42
C ASN A 92 11.28 -14.02 22.12
N PHE A 93 12.07 -13.68 21.10
CA PHE A 93 12.21 -12.29 20.66
C PHE A 93 10.92 -11.77 20.01
N ASN A 94 10.23 -12.61 19.24
CA ASN A 94 8.93 -12.27 18.66
C ASN A 94 7.87 -12.00 19.74
N ASP A 95 7.83 -12.81 20.80
CA ASP A 95 6.91 -12.60 21.92
C ASP A 95 7.24 -11.32 22.70
N PHE A 96 8.52 -11.02 22.88
CA PHE A 96 8.96 -9.73 23.43
C PHE A 96 8.49 -8.55 22.56
N VAL A 97 8.70 -8.64 21.25
CA VAL A 97 8.28 -7.61 20.29
C VAL A 97 6.76 -7.41 20.32
N ARG A 98 6.00 -8.50 20.38
CA ARG A 98 4.53 -8.45 20.42
C ARG A 98 4.00 -7.84 21.72
N SER A 99 4.51 -8.30 22.85
CA SER A 99 4.07 -7.83 24.17
C SER A 99 4.39 -6.35 24.44
N ASN A 100 5.48 -5.82 23.86
CA ASN A 100 5.93 -4.46 24.15
C ASN A 100 5.62 -3.42 23.07
N PHE A 101 5.52 -3.84 21.80
CA PHE A 101 5.47 -2.89 20.67
C PHE A 101 4.29 -3.09 19.72
N SER A 102 3.58 -4.22 19.81
CA SER A 102 2.40 -4.43 18.99
C SER A 102 1.17 -3.88 19.72
N SER A 103 0.54 -2.85 19.17
CA SER A 103 -0.75 -2.31 19.66
C SER A 103 -1.93 -3.25 19.36
N ILE A 104 -1.66 -4.55 19.18
CA ILE A 104 -2.62 -5.53 18.68
C ILE A 104 -3.30 -6.16 19.89
N ASN A 105 -4.43 -5.57 20.30
CA ASN A 105 -5.38 -6.16 21.25
C ASN A 105 -6.27 -7.22 20.58
N GLN A 106 -5.74 -8.03 19.65
CA GLN A 106 -6.49 -9.14 19.04
C GLN A 106 -6.12 -10.46 19.72
N ASP A 107 -7.07 -11.41 19.71
CA ASP A 107 -6.90 -12.75 20.26
C ASP A 107 -5.53 -13.35 19.88
N PHE A 108 -4.77 -13.75 20.89
CA PHE A 108 -3.43 -14.34 20.77
C PHE A 108 -3.36 -15.49 19.74
N ASN A 109 -4.48 -16.19 19.53
CA ASN A 109 -4.58 -17.31 18.58
C ASN A 109 -4.53 -16.88 17.10
N PHE A 110 -5.03 -15.69 16.73
CA PHE A 110 -4.95 -15.20 15.35
C PHE A 110 -3.53 -14.70 15.01
N LEU A 111 -2.84 -14.16 16.02
CA LEU A 111 -1.44 -13.73 15.93
C LEU A 111 -0.44 -14.90 15.98
N ALA A 112 -0.85 -16.09 16.40
CA ALA A 112 0.05 -17.25 16.45
C ALA A 112 0.72 -17.58 15.11
N PHE A 113 0.09 -17.20 13.98
CA PHE A 113 0.55 -17.52 12.63
C PHE A 113 1.13 -16.33 11.84
N ARG A 114 0.99 -15.09 12.34
CA ARG A 114 1.34 -13.84 11.61
C ARG A 114 1.71 -12.72 12.57
N GLY A 115 2.48 -11.73 12.12
CA GLY A 115 2.85 -10.57 12.95
C GLY A 115 4.27 -10.70 13.50
N TYR A 116 5.22 -10.85 12.59
CA TYR A 116 6.66 -10.88 12.82
C TYR A 116 7.23 -9.52 12.41
N GLY A 117 7.50 -8.64 13.36
CA GLY A 117 8.14 -7.35 13.11
C GLY A 117 7.60 -6.21 13.96
N LEU A 118 7.99 -4.99 13.59
CA LEU A 118 7.62 -3.75 14.29
C LEU A 118 6.84 -2.82 13.35
N SER A 119 5.51 -2.94 13.36
CA SER A 119 4.63 -2.02 12.62
C SER A 119 3.19 -2.07 13.15
N ALA A 120 2.49 -0.94 13.12
CA ALA A 120 1.07 -0.87 13.45
C ALA A 120 0.18 -1.59 12.42
N GLY A 121 0.68 -1.82 11.20
CA GLY A 121 -0.04 -2.46 10.09
C GLY A 121 0.56 -3.78 9.64
N LEU A 122 1.11 -4.59 10.57
CA LEU A 122 1.86 -5.82 10.25
C LEU A 122 1.10 -6.79 9.35
N THR A 123 -0.19 -7.00 9.58
CA THR A 123 -1.00 -8.01 8.89
C THR A 123 -1.62 -7.54 7.58
N PHE A 124 -1.34 -6.29 7.17
CA PHE A 124 -1.89 -5.72 5.93
C PHE A 124 -0.91 -4.79 5.20
N ASP A 125 -0.81 -3.53 5.63
CA ASP A 125 -0.03 -2.49 4.94
C ASP A 125 1.47 -2.78 4.92
N TYR A 126 1.98 -3.39 5.98
CA TYR A 126 3.40 -3.71 6.11
C TYR A 126 3.88 -4.57 4.95
N GLY A 127 3.12 -5.61 4.58
CA GLY A 127 3.43 -6.43 3.41
C GLY A 127 3.47 -5.60 2.14
N MET A 128 2.55 -4.65 1.96
CA MET A 128 2.53 -3.77 0.77
C MET A 128 3.76 -2.86 0.71
N ILE A 129 4.21 -2.30 1.84
CA ILE A 129 5.45 -1.53 1.92
C ILE A 129 6.67 -2.39 1.59
N GLN A 130 6.73 -3.61 2.13
CA GLN A 130 7.80 -4.56 1.78
C GLN A 130 7.75 -4.96 0.30
N GLY A 131 6.56 -5.06 -0.28
CA GLY A 131 6.35 -5.23 -1.71
C GLY A 131 6.88 -4.08 -2.55
N LEU A 132 6.72 -2.83 -2.09
CA LEU A 132 7.32 -1.66 -2.74
C LEU A 132 8.85 -1.70 -2.70
N ALA A 133 9.45 -2.06 -1.56
CA ALA A 133 10.90 -2.19 -1.44
C ALA A 133 11.46 -3.33 -2.30
N LEU A 134 10.79 -4.48 -2.34
CA LEU A 134 11.14 -5.58 -3.25
C LEU A 134 11.03 -5.14 -4.72
N SER A 135 9.99 -4.39 -5.08
CA SER A 135 9.85 -3.82 -6.41
C SER A 135 11.01 -2.87 -6.75
N TYR A 136 11.45 -2.06 -5.79
CA TYR A 136 12.61 -1.20 -5.94
C TYR A 136 13.90 -2.01 -6.17
N CYS A 137 14.10 -3.11 -5.43
CA CYS A 137 15.17 -4.08 -5.67
C CYS A 137 15.19 -4.58 -7.12
N LEU A 138 14.02 -4.95 -7.66
CA LEU A 138 13.90 -5.48 -9.03
C LEU A 138 14.24 -4.44 -10.10
N PHE A 139 14.01 -3.14 -9.83
CA PHE A 139 14.42 -2.05 -10.72
C PHE A 139 15.91 -1.71 -10.61
N GLN A 140 16.52 -1.98 -9.46
CA GLN A 140 17.92 -1.65 -9.21
C GLN A 140 18.84 -2.71 -9.82
N LYS A 141 19.77 -2.30 -10.69
CA LYS A 141 20.68 -3.21 -11.39
C LYS A 141 21.82 -3.78 -10.53
N SER A 142 21.79 -3.58 -9.21
CA SER A 142 22.92 -3.95 -8.35
C SER A 142 22.87 -5.42 -7.97
N LYS A 143 23.99 -6.14 -8.05
CA LYS A 143 24.04 -7.56 -7.60
C LYS A 143 23.73 -7.69 -6.10
N LYS A 144 24.04 -6.67 -5.30
CA LYS A 144 23.80 -6.63 -3.86
C LYS A 144 22.30 -6.53 -3.51
N SER A 145 21.51 -5.79 -4.30
CA SER A 145 20.06 -5.68 -4.09
C SER A 145 19.31 -6.99 -4.38
N LEU A 146 19.83 -7.82 -5.29
CA LEU A 146 19.26 -9.15 -5.56
C LEU A 146 19.38 -10.11 -4.37
N LEU A 147 20.46 -10.00 -3.57
CA LEU A 147 20.65 -10.83 -2.36
C LEU A 147 19.60 -10.52 -1.27
N LEU A 148 18.93 -9.37 -1.33
CA LEU A 148 17.92 -8.97 -0.37
C LEU A 148 16.51 -9.44 -0.76
N ILE A 149 16.32 -10.01 -1.95
CA ILE A 149 15.03 -10.53 -2.41
C ILE A 149 14.45 -11.59 -1.46
N PRO A 150 15.20 -12.62 -1.02
CA PRO A 150 14.67 -13.63 -0.11
C PRO A 150 14.21 -13.01 1.22
N LEU A 151 14.95 -12.03 1.73
CA LEU A 151 14.61 -11.35 2.97
C LEU A 151 13.26 -10.62 2.87
N PHE A 152 13.03 -9.88 1.77
CA PHE A 152 11.75 -9.22 1.54
C PHE A 152 10.61 -10.23 1.32
N LEU A 153 10.86 -11.32 0.59
CA LEU A 153 9.84 -12.36 0.36
C LEU A 153 9.41 -13.03 1.67
N VAL A 154 10.36 -13.39 2.53
CA VAL A 154 10.04 -13.93 3.87
C VAL A 154 9.23 -12.92 4.67
N SER A 155 9.66 -11.65 4.68
CA SER A 155 8.92 -10.60 5.38
C SER A 155 7.49 -10.42 4.86
N ILE A 156 7.23 -10.61 3.57
CA ILE A 156 5.89 -10.51 2.96
C ILE A 156 5.05 -11.75 3.28
N LEU A 157 5.59 -12.94 3.04
CA LEU A 157 4.87 -14.21 3.14
C LEU A 157 4.35 -14.49 4.55
N PHE A 158 5.17 -14.18 5.57
CA PHE A 158 4.85 -14.46 6.97
C PHE A 158 4.06 -13.36 7.68
N ASN A 159 3.93 -12.18 7.07
CA ASN A 159 3.16 -11.07 7.65
C ASN A 159 1.86 -10.79 6.88
N ALA A 160 1.96 -10.53 5.58
CA ALA A 160 0.82 -10.15 4.75
C ALA A 160 1.07 -10.45 3.27
N ARG A 161 0.49 -11.54 2.76
CA ARG A 161 0.58 -11.98 1.35
C ARG A 161 0.13 -10.93 0.33
N THR A 162 -0.69 -9.95 0.76
CA THR A 162 -1.06 -8.77 -0.05
C THR A 162 0.14 -7.99 -0.58
N GLY A 163 1.29 -8.07 0.11
CA GLY A 163 2.53 -7.46 -0.32
C GLY A 163 3.06 -7.96 -1.66
N ILE A 164 2.63 -9.14 -2.13
CA ILE A 164 3.09 -9.73 -3.40
C ILE A 164 2.49 -9.01 -4.61
N VAL A 165 1.35 -8.33 -4.45
CA VAL A 165 0.64 -7.67 -5.55
C VAL A 165 1.54 -6.68 -6.30
N ILE A 166 2.28 -5.84 -5.56
CA ILE A 166 3.12 -4.79 -6.16
C ILE A 166 4.33 -5.37 -6.90
N PRO A 167 5.16 -6.24 -6.28
CA PRO A 167 6.22 -6.96 -6.97
C PRO A 167 5.74 -7.75 -8.17
N ALA A 168 4.58 -8.43 -8.08
CA ALA A 168 4.05 -9.22 -9.19
C ALA A 168 3.72 -8.34 -10.41
N LEU A 169 3.10 -7.18 -10.19
CA LEU A 169 2.81 -6.22 -11.26
C LEU A 169 4.08 -5.61 -11.87
N VAL A 170 5.05 -5.28 -11.02
CA VAL A 170 6.34 -4.74 -11.46
C VAL A 170 7.13 -5.79 -12.23
N LEU A 171 7.14 -7.03 -11.75
CA LEU A 171 7.77 -8.16 -12.43
C LEU A 171 7.07 -8.43 -13.76
N PHE A 172 5.75 -8.41 -13.82
CA PHE A 172 4.99 -8.52 -15.07
C PHE A 172 5.41 -7.43 -16.07
N TYR A 173 5.48 -6.17 -15.62
CA TYR A 173 5.98 -5.07 -16.46
C TYR A 173 7.42 -5.29 -16.94
N LEU A 174 8.32 -5.74 -16.07
CA LEU A 174 9.71 -6.00 -16.44
C LEU A 174 9.83 -7.17 -17.42
N LEU A 175 9.15 -8.28 -17.18
CA LEU A 175 9.24 -9.49 -17.99
C LEU A 175 8.58 -9.31 -19.37
N PHE A 176 7.33 -8.84 -19.42
CA PHE A 176 6.55 -8.84 -20.66
C PHE A 176 6.72 -7.55 -21.46
N ILE A 177 6.81 -6.40 -20.80
CA ILE A 177 6.90 -5.11 -21.52
C ILE A 177 8.37 -4.76 -21.81
N ARG A 178 9.27 -4.93 -20.82
CA ARG A 178 10.67 -4.54 -20.99
C ARG A 178 11.56 -5.64 -21.60
N LEU A 179 11.47 -6.87 -21.09
CA LEU A 179 12.33 -7.99 -21.50
C LEU A 179 11.70 -8.88 -22.58
N LYS A 180 10.40 -8.71 -22.86
CA LYS A 180 9.63 -9.49 -23.85
C LYS A 180 9.77 -11.02 -23.66
N ILE A 181 9.86 -11.46 -22.41
CA ILE A 181 10.03 -12.86 -22.06
C ILE A 181 8.74 -13.64 -22.38
N ARG A 182 8.90 -14.81 -23.00
CA ARG A 182 7.79 -15.70 -23.36
C ARG A 182 7.30 -16.46 -22.11
N TYR A 183 5.98 -16.67 -22.02
CA TYR A 183 5.28 -17.26 -20.86
C TYR A 183 5.92 -18.57 -20.32
N TRP A 184 6.47 -19.41 -21.21
CA TRP A 184 7.13 -20.68 -20.86
C TRP A 184 8.39 -20.52 -19.99
N MET A 185 9.12 -19.41 -20.12
CA MET A 185 10.32 -19.15 -19.31
C MET A 185 9.96 -18.75 -17.87
N LEU A 186 8.82 -18.08 -17.67
CA LEU A 186 8.31 -17.74 -16.34
C LEU A 186 7.85 -18.99 -15.59
N ALA A 187 7.17 -19.92 -16.29
CA ALA A 187 6.79 -21.21 -15.74
C ALA A 187 8.01 -22.01 -15.26
N GLY A 188 9.11 -21.99 -16.02
CA GLY A 188 10.36 -22.64 -15.61
C GLY A 188 10.99 -22.07 -14.33
N ILE A 189 10.99 -20.75 -14.15
CA ILE A 189 11.52 -20.10 -12.94
C ILE A 189 10.66 -20.45 -11.71
N LEU A 190 9.34 -20.42 -11.86
CA LEU A 190 8.40 -20.77 -10.80
C LEU A 190 8.53 -22.24 -10.39
N TYR A 191 8.73 -23.14 -11.36
CA TYR A 191 8.97 -24.55 -11.11
C TYR A 191 10.26 -24.80 -10.30
N VAL A 192 11.36 -24.14 -10.66
CA VAL A 192 12.63 -24.27 -9.92
C VAL A 192 12.52 -23.73 -8.49
N ALA A 193 11.82 -22.61 -8.29
CA ALA A 193 11.57 -22.05 -6.96
C ALA A 193 10.67 -22.97 -6.09
N PHE A 194 9.67 -23.60 -6.70
CA PHE A 194 8.80 -24.59 -6.04
C PHE A 194 9.59 -25.83 -5.60
N MET A 195 10.45 -26.37 -6.48
CA MET A 195 11.30 -27.51 -6.16
C MET A 195 12.26 -27.21 -5.01
N PHE A 196 12.86 -26.01 -4.97
CA PHE A 196 13.76 -25.59 -3.90
C PHE A 196 13.08 -25.60 -2.51
N ILE A 197 11.83 -25.14 -2.44
CA ILE A 197 11.07 -25.08 -1.17
C ILE A 197 10.77 -26.49 -0.64
N ILE A 198 10.41 -27.42 -1.53
CA ILE A 198 10.04 -28.81 -1.16
C ILE A 198 11.26 -29.61 -0.69
N THR A 199 12.45 -29.29 -1.18
CA THR A 199 13.68 -30.08 -0.91
C THR A 199 14.42 -29.71 0.39
N THR A 200 13.91 -28.78 1.21
CA THR A 200 14.60 -28.31 2.43
C THR A 200 13.83 -28.68 3.71
N ASP A 201 14.54 -29.02 4.79
CA ASP A 201 13.96 -29.32 6.12
C ASP A 201 13.15 -28.15 6.72
N PHE A 202 13.29 -26.96 6.14
CA PHE A 202 12.50 -25.77 6.41
C PHE A 202 10.98 -26.01 6.34
N PHE A 203 10.53 -26.93 5.47
CA PHE A 203 9.12 -27.33 5.35
C PHE A 203 8.61 -28.05 6.59
N TYR A 204 9.42 -28.94 7.16
CA TYR A 204 9.05 -29.77 8.31
C TYR A 204 9.02 -28.98 9.63
N GLU A 205 9.93 -28.02 9.83
CA GLU A 205 9.94 -27.20 11.04
C GLU A 205 8.84 -26.11 11.04
N ASN A 206 8.40 -25.66 9.86
CA ASN A 206 7.32 -24.70 9.69
C ASN A 206 6.00 -25.33 9.20
N LEU A 207 5.82 -26.63 9.46
CA LEU A 207 4.72 -27.45 8.93
C LEU A 207 3.36 -26.78 9.13
N ARG A 208 3.11 -26.15 10.29
CA ARG A 208 1.84 -25.47 10.58
C ARG A 208 1.60 -24.23 9.69
N THR A 209 2.64 -23.51 9.32
CA THR A 209 2.56 -22.35 8.42
C THR A 209 2.41 -22.80 6.96
N PHE A 210 3.05 -23.92 6.59
CA PHE A 210 2.86 -24.56 5.29
C PHE A 210 1.48 -25.20 5.14
N MET A 211 0.95 -25.84 6.18
CA MET A 211 -0.44 -26.31 6.23
C MET A 211 -1.44 -25.14 6.09
N TRP A 212 -1.09 -23.95 6.58
CA TRP A 212 -1.89 -22.73 6.33
C TRP A 212 -1.72 -22.17 4.91
N LEU A 213 -0.60 -22.44 4.22
CA LEU A 213 -0.41 -22.15 2.80
C LEU A 213 -1.18 -23.15 1.93
N GLU A 214 -1.06 -24.45 2.24
CA GLU A 214 -1.74 -25.58 1.63
C GLU A 214 -3.27 -25.42 1.72
N LYS A 215 -3.82 -25.12 2.90
CA LYS A 215 -5.25 -24.78 3.05
C LYS A 215 -5.69 -23.64 2.14
N GLY A 216 -4.84 -22.62 1.96
CA GLY A 216 -5.14 -21.51 1.05
C GLY A 216 -5.11 -21.88 -0.43
N PHE A 217 -4.40 -22.95 -0.81
CA PHE A 217 -4.41 -23.50 -2.17
C PHE A 217 -5.57 -24.49 -2.36
N GLU A 218 -5.83 -25.34 -1.37
CA GLU A 218 -6.99 -26.24 -1.31
C GLU A 218 -8.30 -25.45 -1.45
N GLU A 219 -8.44 -24.31 -0.77
CA GLU A 219 -9.59 -23.40 -0.88
C GLU A 219 -9.80 -22.81 -2.29
N ILE A 220 -8.76 -22.75 -3.13
CA ILE A 220 -8.85 -22.25 -4.52
C ILE A 220 -9.25 -23.38 -5.48
N THR A 221 -8.82 -24.61 -5.19
CA THR A 221 -9.06 -25.79 -6.06
C THR A 221 -10.34 -26.53 -5.70
N ASP A 222 -10.77 -26.50 -4.44
CA ASP A 222 -11.96 -27.17 -3.95
C ASP A 222 -13.12 -26.18 -3.81
N SER A 223 -13.81 -25.93 -4.92
CA SER A 223 -15.04 -25.11 -4.97
C SER A 223 -16.20 -25.67 -4.11
N SER A 224 -16.00 -26.82 -3.46
CA SER A 224 -16.99 -27.55 -2.66
C SER A 224 -16.92 -27.25 -1.15
N ASN A 225 -15.82 -26.67 -0.63
CA ASN A 225 -15.70 -26.24 0.76
C ASN A 225 -16.18 -24.78 0.91
N SER A 226 -17.50 -24.63 1.00
CA SER A 226 -18.23 -23.36 0.89
C SER A 226 -18.00 -22.34 2.00
N ALA A 227 -17.33 -22.68 3.11
CA ALA A 227 -17.28 -21.80 4.30
C ALA A 227 -16.62 -20.43 4.05
N THR A 228 -15.56 -20.35 3.24
CA THR A 228 -14.86 -19.08 2.96
C THR A 228 -15.58 -18.25 1.90
N PHE A 229 -16.13 -18.89 0.85
CA PHE A 229 -16.94 -18.21 -0.17
C PHE A 229 -18.29 -17.74 0.38
N ASP A 230 -18.95 -18.54 1.21
CA ASP A 230 -20.18 -18.16 1.93
C ASP A 230 -19.93 -17.00 2.90
N THR A 231 -18.74 -16.94 3.50
CA THR A 231 -18.34 -15.82 4.37
C THR A 231 -18.05 -14.57 3.54
N LEU A 232 -17.42 -14.70 2.36
CA LEU A 232 -17.23 -13.59 1.42
C LEU A 232 -18.57 -13.02 0.93
N ASP A 233 -19.51 -13.87 0.56
CA ASP A 233 -20.84 -13.44 0.09
C ASP A 233 -21.61 -12.70 1.19
N LYS A 234 -21.46 -13.12 2.46
CA LYS A 234 -22.03 -12.41 3.62
C LYS A 234 -21.38 -11.04 3.88
N MET A 235 -20.16 -10.82 3.41
CA MET A 235 -19.46 -9.52 3.52
C MET A 235 -19.87 -8.53 2.43
N VAL A 236 -20.56 -8.98 1.37
CA VAL A 236 -21.04 -8.11 0.29
C VAL A 236 -22.44 -7.60 0.62
N ILE A 237 -22.49 -6.38 1.18
CA ILE A 237 -23.73 -5.75 1.61
C ILE A 237 -24.01 -4.55 0.70
N TRP A 238 -25.05 -4.64 -0.13
CA TRP A 238 -25.42 -3.56 -1.05
C TRP A 238 -26.37 -2.55 -0.39
N PRO A 239 -26.32 -1.26 -0.77
CA PRO A 239 -27.35 -0.30 -0.40
C PRO A 239 -28.73 -0.75 -0.93
N SER A 240 -29.76 -0.65 -0.09
CA SER A 240 -31.12 -1.10 -0.41
C SER A 240 -31.98 -0.06 -1.15
N SER A 241 -31.55 1.20 -1.18
CA SER A 241 -32.29 2.31 -1.79
C SER A 241 -31.42 3.10 -2.78
N ILE A 242 -32.04 3.73 -3.78
CA ILE A 242 -31.34 4.58 -4.76
C ILE A 242 -30.61 5.73 -4.08
N GLU A 243 -31.21 6.31 -3.03
CA GLU A 243 -30.56 7.33 -2.21
C GLU A 243 -29.30 6.78 -1.53
N GLY A 244 -29.36 5.57 -0.97
CA GLY A 244 -28.22 4.89 -0.38
C GLY A 244 -27.11 4.59 -1.40
N TRP A 245 -27.46 4.30 -2.66
CA TRP A 245 -26.46 4.14 -3.72
C TRP A 245 -25.73 5.45 -4.06
N ILE A 246 -26.45 6.57 -4.09
CA ILE A 246 -25.88 7.87 -4.48
C ILE A 246 -25.10 8.49 -3.33
N TRP A 247 -25.73 8.60 -2.16
CA TRP A 247 -25.24 9.36 -1.01
C TRP A 247 -24.63 8.48 0.09
N GLY A 248 -24.92 7.19 0.10
CA GLY A 248 -24.60 6.30 1.20
C GLY A 248 -25.65 6.34 2.31
N THR A 249 -25.73 5.27 3.09
CA THR A 249 -26.53 5.19 4.31
C THR A 249 -25.80 5.82 5.50
N GLY A 250 -24.50 6.12 5.40
CA GLY A 250 -23.70 6.66 6.51
C GLY A 250 -23.29 5.61 7.54
N GLU A 251 -23.55 4.33 7.27
CA GLU A 251 -23.20 3.20 8.13
C GLU A 251 -21.75 2.74 7.83
N ASP A 252 -20.90 2.65 8.86
CA ASP A 252 -19.62 1.95 8.85
C ASP A 252 -19.89 0.48 9.19
N LEU A 253 -19.81 -0.36 8.15
CA LEU A 253 -20.02 -1.79 8.33
C LEU A 253 -18.80 -2.48 8.96
N PHE A 254 -17.71 -1.77 9.24
CA PHE A 254 -16.50 -2.35 9.81
C PHE A 254 -16.68 -2.65 11.29
N ASN A 255 -16.57 -3.92 11.68
CA ASN A 255 -16.80 -4.42 13.05
C ASN A 255 -18.20 -4.08 13.60
N ASN A 256 -19.21 -4.01 12.74
CA ASN A 256 -20.58 -3.75 13.19
C ASN A 256 -21.13 -4.93 14.01
N ARG A 257 -21.59 -4.63 15.23
CA ARG A 257 -22.04 -5.63 16.23
C ARG A 257 -23.38 -6.30 15.91
N TYR A 258 -24.12 -5.79 14.93
CA TYR A 258 -25.46 -6.29 14.58
C TYR A 258 -25.46 -7.33 13.45
N GLY A 259 -24.33 -8.01 13.21
CA GLY A 259 -24.23 -9.11 12.23
C GLY A 259 -24.11 -8.69 10.77
N ARG A 260 -24.12 -7.38 10.47
CA ARG A 260 -23.84 -6.80 9.15
C ARG A 260 -22.39 -6.29 9.09
N ASN A 261 -21.42 -7.19 9.01
CA ASN A 261 -20.00 -6.83 8.96
C ASN A 261 -19.42 -6.98 7.54
N SER A 262 -18.59 -6.04 7.11
CA SER A 262 -17.83 -6.14 5.87
C SER A 262 -16.40 -5.65 6.09
N ASP A 263 -15.43 -6.44 5.64
CA ASP A 263 -14.01 -6.03 5.62
C ASP A 263 -13.61 -5.48 4.24
N ILE A 264 -14.51 -5.47 3.26
CA ILE A 264 -14.23 -5.02 1.89
C ILE A 264 -14.32 -3.49 1.85
N GLY A 265 -13.18 -2.82 1.60
CA GLY A 265 -13.08 -1.36 1.57
C GLY A 265 -14.08 -0.69 0.61
N TYR A 266 -14.33 -1.29 -0.56
CA TYR A 266 -15.33 -0.76 -1.51
C TYR A 266 -16.75 -0.81 -0.97
N ILE A 267 -17.12 -1.90 -0.29
CA ILE A 267 -18.44 -2.06 0.31
C ILE A 267 -18.62 -1.08 1.46
N LEU A 268 -17.57 -0.90 2.28
CA LEU A 268 -17.56 0.08 3.35
C LEU A 268 -17.75 1.52 2.83
N GLN A 269 -17.03 1.89 1.78
CA GLN A 269 -17.14 3.23 1.17
C GLN A 269 -18.52 3.47 0.55
N LEU A 270 -19.04 2.46 -0.14
CA LEU A 270 -20.33 2.54 -0.81
C LEU A 270 -21.48 2.66 0.20
N ASN A 271 -21.46 1.89 1.28
CA ASN A 271 -22.49 2.00 2.31
C ASN A 271 -22.35 3.30 3.11
N TYR A 272 -21.13 3.73 3.41
CA TYR A 272 -20.96 4.98 4.16
C TYR A 272 -21.34 6.22 3.33
N GLY A 273 -20.75 6.38 2.14
CA GLY A 273 -20.82 7.63 1.38
C GLY A 273 -21.27 7.48 -0.07
N GLY A 274 -21.74 6.30 -0.47
CA GLY A 274 -22.29 6.05 -1.80
C GLY A 274 -21.25 6.16 -2.92
N LEU A 275 -21.76 6.18 -4.14
CA LEU A 275 -20.96 6.39 -5.35
C LEU A 275 -20.27 7.76 -5.34
N LEU A 276 -20.82 8.74 -4.61
CA LEU A 276 -20.26 10.09 -4.55
C LEU A 276 -18.94 10.13 -3.76
N LEU A 277 -18.83 9.40 -2.65
CA LEU A 277 -17.57 9.22 -1.93
C LEU A 277 -16.54 8.49 -2.80
N CYS A 278 -16.94 7.38 -3.44
CA CYS A 278 -16.08 6.62 -4.35
C CYS A 278 -15.57 7.52 -5.49
N PHE A 279 -16.42 8.37 -6.05
CA PHE A 279 -16.06 9.33 -7.09
C PHE A 279 -15.01 10.33 -6.61
N PHE A 280 -15.16 10.90 -5.41
CA PHE A 280 -14.15 11.83 -4.88
C PHE A 280 -12.81 11.16 -4.63
N ILE A 281 -12.81 9.95 -4.07
CA ILE A 281 -11.61 9.17 -3.82
C ILE A 281 -10.89 8.83 -5.14
N LEU A 282 -11.62 8.33 -6.14
CA LEU A 282 -11.05 8.01 -7.45
C LEU A 282 -10.53 9.27 -8.16
N SER A 283 -11.29 10.36 -8.12
CA SER A 283 -10.88 11.65 -8.68
C SER A 283 -9.58 12.15 -8.04
N TRP A 284 -9.43 12.00 -6.72
CA TRP A 284 -8.22 12.33 -6.00
C TRP A 284 -7.01 11.50 -6.45
N LEU A 285 -7.16 10.17 -6.57
CA LEU A 285 -6.11 9.29 -7.09
C LEU A 285 -5.71 9.65 -8.53
N LEU A 286 -6.68 9.97 -9.38
CA LEU A 286 -6.42 10.42 -10.75
C LEU A 286 -5.64 11.74 -10.78
N VAL A 287 -6.01 12.71 -9.92
CA VAL A 287 -5.28 13.98 -9.79
C VAL A 287 -3.82 13.74 -9.40
N ILE A 288 -3.56 12.83 -8.45
CA ILE A 288 -2.20 12.42 -8.08
C ILE A 288 -1.45 11.88 -9.32
N LEU A 289 -2.03 10.92 -10.05
CA LEU A 289 -1.39 10.31 -11.23
C LEU A 289 -1.10 11.32 -12.33
N PHE A 290 -2.06 12.17 -12.69
CA PHE A 290 -1.89 13.19 -13.72
C PHE A 290 -0.77 14.17 -13.37
N ARG A 291 -0.64 14.51 -12.09
CA ARG A 291 0.36 15.47 -11.62
C ARG A 291 1.76 14.88 -11.56
N VAL A 292 1.90 13.66 -11.05
CA VAL A 292 3.20 12.98 -11.09
C VAL A 292 3.64 12.78 -12.53
N LYS A 293 2.73 12.41 -13.44
CA LYS A 293 3.03 12.33 -14.88
C LYS A 293 3.53 13.66 -15.46
N LYS A 294 2.93 14.78 -15.04
CA LYS A 294 3.24 16.12 -15.56
C LYS A 294 4.52 16.72 -14.99
N TYR A 295 4.80 16.50 -13.70
CA TYR A 295 5.84 17.23 -12.96
C TYR A 295 7.00 16.37 -12.48
N ALA A 296 6.83 15.05 -12.38
CA ALA A 296 7.89 14.15 -11.93
C ALA A 296 8.57 13.45 -13.11
N ASN A 297 9.72 12.83 -12.84
CA ASN A 297 10.37 11.98 -13.84
C ASN A 297 9.58 10.68 -14.09
N LYS A 298 9.90 10.01 -15.20
CA LYS A 298 9.23 8.75 -15.60
C LYS A 298 9.33 7.64 -14.54
N GLN A 299 10.42 7.59 -13.78
CA GLN A 299 10.65 6.55 -12.77
C GLN A 299 9.70 6.74 -11.56
N TYR A 300 9.58 7.97 -11.04
CA TYR A 300 8.63 8.28 -9.97
C TYR A 300 7.19 8.09 -10.41
N PHE A 301 6.85 8.43 -11.67
CA PHE A 301 5.53 8.13 -12.21
C PHE A 301 5.21 6.63 -12.18
N ILE A 302 6.15 5.77 -12.60
CA ILE A 302 5.95 4.32 -12.58
C ILE A 302 5.73 3.82 -11.14
N VAL A 303 6.53 4.28 -10.18
CA VAL A 303 6.37 3.89 -8.77
C VAL A 303 5.01 4.33 -8.23
N VAL A 304 4.65 5.61 -8.38
CA VAL A 304 3.37 6.12 -7.91
C VAL A 304 2.18 5.43 -8.60
N PHE A 305 2.30 5.14 -9.89
CA PHE A 305 1.29 4.38 -10.63
C PHE A 305 1.04 3.00 -10.01
N PHE A 306 2.10 2.24 -9.73
CA PHE A 306 1.95 0.93 -9.09
C PHE A 306 1.42 1.03 -7.66
N VAL A 307 1.81 2.07 -6.90
CA VAL A 307 1.26 2.31 -5.56
C VAL A 307 -0.24 2.59 -5.63
N VAL A 308 -0.68 3.50 -6.51
CA VAL A 308 -2.10 3.83 -6.69
C VAL A 308 -2.89 2.60 -7.13
N PHE A 309 -2.36 1.82 -8.06
CA PHE A 309 -3.00 0.59 -8.50
C PHE A 309 -3.07 -0.46 -7.38
N ALA A 310 -2.04 -0.54 -6.53
CA ALA A 310 -2.05 -1.40 -5.35
C ALA A 310 -3.07 -0.97 -4.30
N ILE A 311 -3.29 0.34 -4.13
CA ILE A 311 -4.36 0.88 -3.28
C ILE A 311 -5.72 0.46 -3.83
N VAL A 312 -5.95 0.63 -5.14
CA VAL A 312 -7.20 0.22 -5.80
C VAL A 312 -7.44 -1.27 -5.62
N LEU A 313 -6.46 -2.13 -5.90
CA LEU A 313 -6.64 -3.58 -5.73
C LEU A 313 -6.77 -3.99 -4.26
N GLY A 314 -5.93 -3.42 -3.39
CA GLY A 314 -5.90 -3.74 -1.97
C GLY A 314 -7.17 -3.28 -1.24
N ASN A 315 -7.90 -2.31 -1.78
CA ASN A 315 -9.19 -1.88 -1.24
C ASN A 315 -10.28 -2.96 -1.31
N TYR A 316 -10.06 -4.03 -2.09
CA TYR A 316 -10.89 -5.23 -2.04
C TYR A 316 -10.75 -6.00 -0.72
N LYS A 317 -9.58 -5.94 -0.08
CA LYS A 317 -9.29 -6.70 1.15
C LYS A 317 -9.55 -5.91 2.43
N GLY A 318 -9.47 -4.59 2.37
CA GLY A 318 -9.56 -3.73 3.54
C GLY A 318 -9.66 -2.27 3.11
N ASP A 319 -10.27 -1.42 3.94
CA ASP A 319 -10.33 0.02 3.64
C ASP A 319 -8.93 0.66 3.72
N ILE A 320 -8.26 0.75 2.57
CA ILE A 320 -6.93 1.36 2.44
C ILE A 320 -6.99 2.88 2.54
N PHE A 321 -8.15 3.47 2.25
CA PHE A 321 -8.31 4.93 2.23
C PHE A 321 -8.44 5.54 3.63
N SER A 322 -8.46 4.71 4.67
CA SER A 322 -8.50 5.04 6.09
C SER A 322 -7.25 5.74 6.67
N SER A 323 -6.40 6.39 5.85
CA SER A 323 -5.06 6.89 6.24
C SER A 323 -4.13 5.77 6.74
N ASN A 324 -4.11 4.68 5.98
CA ASN A 324 -3.23 3.55 6.24
C ASN A 324 -1.75 3.88 5.89
N ILE A 325 -0.80 3.03 6.27
CA ILE A 325 0.64 3.30 6.09
C ILE A 325 0.97 3.45 4.59
N LEU A 326 0.33 2.67 3.73
CA LEU A 326 0.53 2.73 2.28
C LEU A 326 0.10 4.08 1.71
N THR A 327 -1.05 4.61 2.13
CA THR A 327 -1.57 5.91 1.67
C THR A 327 -0.70 7.07 2.17
N ARG A 328 -0.15 6.97 3.38
CA ARG A 328 0.84 7.94 3.90
C ARG A 328 2.13 7.93 3.08
N VAL A 329 2.64 6.75 2.73
CA VAL A 329 3.81 6.60 1.84
C VAL A 329 3.52 7.11 0.43
N LEU A 330 2.33 6.84 -0.12
CA LEU A 330 1.88 7.42 -1.39
C LEU A 330 1.93 8.94 -1.33
N LEU A 331 1.37 9.55 -0.29
CA LEU A 331 1.32 11.00 -0.14
C LEU A 331 2.72 11.60 0.02
N LEU A 332 3.61 10.94 0.78
CA LEU A 332 5.00 11.37 0.90
C LEU A 332 5.75 11.30 -0.44
N LEU A 333 5.60 10.21 -1.19
CA LEU A 333 6.18 10.04 -2.53
C LEU A 333 5.59 11.04 -3.53
N TYR A 334 4.28 11.27 -3.48
CA TYR A 334 3.57 12.25 -4.30
C TYR A 334 4.10 13.66 -4.04
N VAL A 335 4.13 14.07 -2.77
CA VAL A 335 4.62 15.40 -2.38
C VAL A 335 6.09 15.54 -2.76
N TYR A 336 6.94 14.55 -2.47
CA TYR A 336 8.34 14.58 -2.86
C TYR A 336 8.52 14.68 -4.39
N SER A 337 7.78 13.88 -5.16
CA SER A 337 7.93 13.84 -6.61
C SER A 337 7.40 15.10 -7.31
N VAL A 338 6.35 15.73 -6.79
CA VAL A 338 5.80 16.98 -7.37
C VAL A 338 6.51 18.21 -6.81
N TYR A 339 6.61 18.35 -5.49
CA TYR A 339 7.24 19.51 -4.84
C TYR A 339 8.75 19.47 -4.87
N GLY A 340 9.36 18.29 -4.70
CA GLY A 340 10.81 18.14 -4.81
C GLY A 340 11.30 18.39 -6.23
N SER A 341 10.61 17.88 -7.25
CA SER A 341 10.93 18.22 -8.65
C SER A 341 10.81 19.72 -8.89
N CYS A 342 9.77 20.36 -8.34
CA CYS A 342 9.62 21.80 -8.40
C CYS A 342 10.80 22.53 -7.70
N ILE A 343 11.14 22.18 -6.45
CA ILE A 343 12.14 22.89 -5.64
C ILE A 343 13.59 22.62 -6.10
N TYR A 344 13.88 21.41 -6.60
CA TYR A 344 15.25 20.94 -6.88
C TYR A 344 15.62 20.82 -8.37
N MET A 345 14.66 20.71 -9.31
CA MET A 345 14.97 20.67 -10.77
C MET A 345 15.28 22.05 -11.35
N LYS A 346 16.25 22.77 -10.76
CA LYS A 346 16.86 23.94 -11.41
C LYS A 346 18.25 23.65 -12.01
N ARG A 347 18.68 22.39 -12.12
CA ARG A 347 20.06 22.09 -12.58
C ARG A 347 20.23 21.28 -13.87
N SER A 348 19.23 20.58 -14.40
CA SER A 348 19.42 19.81 -15.65
C SER A 348 19.03 20.54 -16.94
N LEU A 349 18.44 21.74 -16.84
CA LEU A 349 18.06 22.55 -18.02
C LEU A 349 19.04 23.70 -18.30
N ILE A 350 20.07 23.88 -17.47
CA ILE A 350 21.12 24.89 -17.67
C ILE A 350 22.47 24.21 -18.01
N SER A 351 22.63 22.92 -17.74
CA SER A 351 23.84 22.16 -18.09
C SER A 351 23.78 21.48 -19.47
N SER A 352 22.66 21.55 -20.19
CA SER A 352 22.52 21.01 -21.54
C SER A 352 22.54 22.09 -22.63
N THR A 353 22.76 23.35 -22.26
CA THR A 353 22.86 24.48 -23.20
C THR A 353 24.27 25.04 -23.32
N ILE A 354 25.24 24.44 -22.62
CA ILE A 354 26.67 24.76 -22.75
C ILE A 354 27.36 23.40 -22.76
N VAL A 355 28.24 23.18 -23.74
CA VAL A 355 28.95 21.92 -24.06
C VAL A 355 28.22 21.00 -25.05
N HIS A 356 28.04 21.51 -26.27
CA HIS A 356 28.65 20.97 -27.51
C HIS A 356 27.96 21.57 -28.74
N THR A 357 28.37 22.80 -29.07
CA THR A 357 28.93 23.09 -30.40
C THR A 357 30.19 22.28 -30.63
#